data_AF-A0A850SUH9-F1
#
_entry.id   AF-A0A850SUH9-F1
#
_cell.length_a   1.000
_cell.length_b   1.000
_cell.length_c   1.000
_cell.angle_alpha   90.00
_cell.angle_beta   90.00
_cell.angle_gamma   90.00
#
_symmetry.space_group_name_H-M   'P 1'
#
loop_
_entity.id
_entity.type
_entity.pdbx_description
1 polymer ?
#
loop_
_entity_poly.entity_id
_entity_poly.type
_entity_poly.pdbx_seq_one_letter_code
_entity_poly.pdbx_strand_id
1 'polypeptide(L)'
;MANKGFKSLFIKERRVGDQLPYVGHADERTLVLKDGMLMQTVLLDGFPFETAETDELNYRTAVRDAMLKSVNNARIAIYHHVVRRRAVAALQSTFKDSFSKWLDQRWARRIGSKKLFVNDLFLTIVYKPSSGKVGVLDRLSDRAGRVSRASRAHAREREIRTLDSVREGLIASLRAYGPRTLARYDGAGGVCSEPLEFLSLLLNGDLHPTLDPEGVAAQYLPYKRVSFGLEAIEQRGAGAPAFAAMLAMKEY
;
A
#
# COMPACT_ATOMS: atom_id res chain seq x y z
N MET A 1 -32.00 -14.95 36.67
CA MET A 1 -32.23 -13.67 35.96
C MET A 1 -30.90 -13.04 35.53
N ALA A 2 -30.09 -13.78 34.75
CA ALA A 2 -28.74 -13.37 34.37
C ALA A 2 -28.42 -13.85 32.94
N ASN A 3 -28.86 -13.11 31.91
CA ASN A 3 -28.32 -13.29 30.55
C ASN A 3 -28.71 -12.20 29.51
N LYS A 4 -28.87 -10.93 29.94
CA LYS A 4 -29.18 -9.84 29.00
C LYS A 4 -28.01 -8.87 28.75
N GLY A 5 -27.09 -8.69 29.69
CA GLY A 5 -25.94 -7.77 29.55
C GLY A 5 -24.82 -8.25 28.63
N PHE A 6 -24.59 -9.58 28.55
CA PHE A 6 -23.51 -10.12 27.71
C PHE A 6 -23.89 -10.16 26.21
N LYS A 7 -25.18 -10.30 25.88
CA LYS A 7 -25.67 -10.28 24.49
C LYS A 7 -25.60 -8.90 23.84
N SER A 8 -25.66 -7.80 24.61
CA SER A 8 -25.59 -6.44 24.04
C SER A 8 -24.17 -5.98 23.67
N LEU A 9 -23.13 -6.63 24.21
CA LEU A 9 -21.74 -6.38 23.83
C LEU A 9 -21.42 -6.95 22.43
N PHE A 10 -22.06 -8.05 22.03
CA PHE A 10 -21.88 -8.64 20.70
C PHE A 10 -22.64 -7.91 19.58
N ILE A 11 -23.46 -6.89 19.88
CA ILE A 11 -24.30 -6.18 18.90
C ILE A 11 -23.56 -5.01 18.21
N LYS A 12 -22.28 -4.74 18.51
CA LYS A 12 -21.54 -3.61 17.89
C LYS A 12 -20.15 -3.95 17.32
N GLU A 13 -19.82 -5.21 17.13
CA GLU A 13 -18.57 -5.53 16.44
C GLU A 13 -18.77 -5.39 14.92
N ARG A 14 -18.27 -4.28 14.35
CA ARG A 14 -18.27 -4.05 12.90
C ARG A 14 -17.17 -4.88 12.25
N ARG A 15 -17.40 -5.35 11.03
CA ARG A 15 -16.36 -6.06 10.28
C ARG A 15 -15.25 -5.07 9.92
N VAL A 16 -14.00 -5.53 9.93
CA VAL A 16 -12.84 -4.70 9.54
C VAL A 16 -13.05 -4.13 8.13
N GLY A 17 -13.56 -4.95 7.20
CA GLY A 17 -13.86 -4.50 5.82
C GLY A 17 -14.90 -3.40 5.70
N ASP A 18 -15.75 -3.19 6.71
CA ASP A 18 -16.69 -2.06 6.70
C ASP A 18 -15.94 -0.72 6.89
N GLN A 19 -14.81 -0.74 7.59
CA GLN A 19 -13.96 0.41 7.89
C GLN A 19 -12.93 0.72 6.80
N LEU A 20 -12.59 -0.26 5.95
CA LEU A 20 -11.60 -0.07 4.88
C LEU A 20 -12.21 0.63 3.66
N PRO A 21 -11.52 1.60 3.03
CA PRO A 21 -12.09 2.36 1.92
C PRO A 21 -12.01 1.65 0.56
N TYR A 22 -11.42 0.46 0.46
CA TYR A 22 -11.07 -0.16 -0.83
C TYR A 22 -12.24 -0.92 -1.46
N VAL A 23 -12.56 -0.61 -2.72
CA VAL A 23 -13.63 -1.28 -3.46
C VAL A 23 -13.08 -2.40 -4.34
N GLY A 24 -12.14 -2.08 -5.23
CA GLY A 24 -11.59 -3.03 -6.20
C GLY A 24 -10.86 -2.30 -7.32
N HIS A 25 -10.45 -3.02 -8.36
CA HIS A 25 -9.71 -2.47 -9.49
C HIS A 25 -10.61 -1.70 -10.48
N ALA A 26 -10.19 -0.50 -10.86
CA ALA A 26 -10.71 0.18 -12.06
C ALA A 26 -10.00 -0.32 -13.33
N ASP A 27 -8.70 -0.59 -13.21
CA ASP A 27 -7.84 -1.11 -14.27
C ASP A 27 -6.72 -1.97 -13.65
N GLU A 28 -5.70 -2.33 -14.43
CA GLU A 28 -4.55 -3.14 -13.99
C GLU A 28 -3.80 -2.56 -12.77
N ARG A 29 -3.74 -1.25 -12.59
CA ARG A 29 -2.87 -0.55 -11.62
C ARG A 29 -3.66 0.29 -10.61
N THR A 30 -4.89 0.67 -10.96
CA THR A 30 -5.70 1.64 -10.22
C THR A 30 -6.76 0.95 -9.37
N LEU A 31 -6.77 1.25 -8.08
CA LEU A 31 -7.83 0.89 -7.15
C LEU A 31 -8.86 2.03 -7.00
N VAL A 32 -10.13 1.65 -6.90
CA VAL A 32 -11.25 2.55 -6.58
C VAL A 32 -11.55 2.49 -5.10
N LEU A 33 -11.76 3.66 -4.50
CA LEU A 33 -12.17 3.81 -3.11
C LEU A 33 -13.69 4.02 -2.99
N LYS A 34 -14.25 3.79 -1.80
CA LYS A 34 -15.70 3.87 -1.52
C LYS A 34 -16.30 5.25 -1.81
N ASP A 35 -15.49 6.30 -1.74
CA ASP A 35 -15.85 7.69 -2.06
C ASP A 35 -15.62 8.07 -3.52
N GLY A 36 -15.21 7.12 -4.35
CA GLY A 36 -14.91 7.33 -5.77
C GLY A 36 -13.51 7.87 -6.04
N MET A 37 -12.67 8.06 -5.01
CA MET A 37 -11.25 8.35 -5.20
C MET A 37 -10.54 7.20 -5.91
N LEU A 38 -9.44 7.54 -6.57
CA LEU A 38 -8.57 6.59 -7.26
C LEU A 38 -7.23 6.52 -6.55
N MET A 39 -6.64 5.33 -6.49
CA MET A 39 -5.37 5.10 -5.83
C MET A 39 -4.46 4.26 -6.73
N GLN A 40 -3.21 4.70 -6.85
CA GLN A 40 -2.12 3.94 -7.45
C GLN A 40 -0.94 3.93 -6.48
N THR A 41 -0.16 2.85 -6.48
CA THR A 41 1.00 2.71 -5.59
C THR A 41 2.25 2.37 -6.40
N VAL A 42 3.37 2.99 -6.02
CA VAL A 42 4.69 2.80 -6.61
C VAL A 42 5.63 2.29 -5.52
N LEU A 43 6.33 1.19 -5.77
CA LEU A 43 7.44 0.70 -4.95
C LEU A 43 8.74 1.39 -5.39
N LEU A 44 9.62 1.72 -4.44
CA LEU A 44 10.96 2.22 -4.68
C LEU A 44 11.98 1.27 -4.06
N ASP A 45 13.07 1.00 -4.77
CA ASP A 45 14.21 0.23 -4.26
C ASP A 45 15.03 1.03 -3.22
N GLY A 46 14.92 2.36 -3.26
CA GLY A 46 15.64 3.27 -2.38
C GLY A 46 16.98 3.71 -2.95
N PHE A 47 17.84 4.26 -2.08
CA PHE A 47 19.14 4.80 -2.48
C PHE A 47 20.18 4.58 -1.35
N PRO A 48 21.38 4.06 -1.65
CA PRO A 48 22.45 3.89 -0.67
C PRO A 48 23.08 5.25 -0.33
N PHE A 49 22.39 6.02 0.50
CA PHE A 49 22.81 7.37 0.88
C PHE A 49 24.11 7.40 1.70
N GLU A 50 24.43 6.32 2.42
CA GLU A 50 25.60 6.26 3.31
C GLU A 50 26.94 6.34 2.57
N THR A 51 26.98 5.88 1.31
CA THR A 51 28.19 5.88 0.47
C THR A 51 28.17 6.97 -0.59
N ALA A 52 27.11 7.79 -0.61
CA ALA A 52 26.95 8.86 -1.59
C ALA A 52 27.66 10.13 -1.12
N GLU A 53 28.18 10.89 -2.07
CA GLU A 53 28.76 12.20 -1.78
C GLU A 53 27.67 13.21 -1.39
N THR A 54 28.01 14.18 -0.55
CA THR A 54 27.07 15.20 -0.06
C THR A 54 26.41 15.98 -1.20
N ASP A 55 27.16 16.31 -2.25
CA ASP A 55 26.63 17.05 -3.41
C ASP A 55 25.58 16.24 -4.15
N GLU A 56 25.77 14.92 -4.24
CA GLU A 56 24.78 14.02 -4.81
C GLU A 56 23.51 13.95 -3.94
N LEU A 57 23.66 13.89 -2.61
CA LEU A 57 22.53 13.91 -1.68
C LEU A 57 21.72 15.22 -1.78
N ASN A 58 22.41 16.36 -1.88
CA ASN A 58 21.78 17.67 -2.02
C ASN A 58 21.04 17.79 -3.36
N TYR A 59 21.68 17.37 -4.46
CA TYR A 59 21.05 17.36 -5.78
C TYR A 59 19.77 16.51 -5.78
N ARG A 60 19.82 15.31 -5.18
CA ARG A 60 18.67 14.41 -5.08
C ARG A 60 17.55 14.97 -4.20
N THR A 61 17.90 15.66 -3.12
CA THR A 61 16.93 16.38 -2.28
C THR A 61 16.22 17.46 -3.08
N ALA A 62 16.97 18.26 -3.86
CA ALA A 62 16.39 19.28 -4.72
C ALA A 62 15.47 18.70 -5.81
N VAL A 63 15.84 17.57 -6.41
CA VAL A 63 14.99 16.85 -7.39
C VAL A 63 13.68 16.39 -6.76
N ARG A 64 13.72 15.83 -5.54
CA ARG A 64 12.52 15.42 -4.81
C ARG A 64 11.62 16.62 -4.49
N ASP A 65 12.20 17.72 -4.02
CA ASP A 65 11.43 18.91 -3.66
C ASP A 65 10.79 19.56 -4.90
N ALA A 66 11.52 19.61 -6.02
CA ALA A 66 10.98 20.07 -7.30
C ALA A 66 9.83 19.18 -7.79
N MET A 67 9.95 17.86 -7.62
CA MET A 67 8.89 16.90 -7.95
C MET A 67 7.66 17.07 -7.07
N LEU A 68 7.82 17.22 -5.75
CA LEU A 68 6.68 17.46 -4.86
C LEU A 68 5.97 18.78 -5.19
N LYS A 69 6.73 19.81 -5.57
CA LYS A 69 6.19 21.08 -6.05
C LYS A 69 5.49 20.97 -7.42
N SER A 70 5.94 20.09 -8.30
CA SER A 70 5.31 19.90 -9.62
C SER A 70 3.96 19.18 -9.51
N VAL A 71 3.78 18.35 -8.47
CA VAL A 71 2.51 17.69 -8.14
C VAL A 71 1.62 18.58 -7.25
N ASN A 72 1.72 19.91 -7.39
CA ASN A 72 0.86 20.87 -6.68
C ASN A 72 -0.54 20.95 -7.29
N ASN A 73 -1.30 19.86 -7.15
CA ASN A 73 -2.70 19.77 -7.53
C ASN A 73 -3.51 19.48 -6.26
N ALA A 74 -4.48 20.33 -5.95
CA ALA A 74 -5.36 20.18 -4.78
C ALA A 74 -6.18 18.86 -4.76
N ARG A 75 -6.17 18.11 -5.87
CA ARG A 75 -6.82 16.80 -6.01
C ARG A 75 -5.88 15.62 -5.80
N ILE A 76 -4.58 15.85 -5.69
CA ILE A 76 -3.62 14.79 -5.45
C ILE A 76 -3.21 14.81 -3.98
N ALA A 77 -3.25 13.64 -3.35
CA ALA A 77 -2.56 13.39 -2.10
C ALA A 77 -1.49 12.33 -2.34
N ILE A 78 -0.30 12.54 -1.77
CA ILE A 78 0.81 11.57 -1.82
C ILE A 78 1.04 11.09 -0.39
N TYR A 79 1.03 9.77 -0.21
CA TYR A 79 1.40 9.11 1.03
C TYR A 79 2.72 8.37 0.81
N HIS A 80 3.62 8.50 1.78
CA HIS A 80 4.85 7.74 1.81
C HIS A 80 4.77 6.70 2.93
N HIS A 81 5.05 5.44 2.59
CA HIS A 81 5.05 4.33 3.53
C HIS A 81 6.43 3.71 3.56
N VAL A 82 7.01 3.61 4.76
CA VAL A 82 8.25 2.88 5.00
C VAL A 82 7.90 1.63 5.78
N VAL A 83 7.97 0.47 5.13
CA VAL A 83 7.74 -0.81 5.80
C VAL A 83 9.09 -1.44 6.12
N ARG A 84 9.46 -1.38 7.40
CA ARG A 84 10.69 -2.02 7.90
C ARG A 84 10.39 -3.45 8.31
N ARG A 85 10.91 -4.42 7.55
CA ARG A 85 10.74 -5.84 7.87
C ARG A 85 12.09 -6.51 8.14
N ARG A 86 12.04 -7.61 8.89
CA ARG A 86 13.21 -8.46 9.11
C ARG A 86 13.56 -9.16 7.80
N ALA A 87 14.81 -9.07 7.38
CA ALA A 87 15.33 -9.78 6.23
C ALA A 87 16.12 -11.00 6.68
N VAL A 88 15.92 -12.12 5.98
CA VAL A 88 16.82 -13.26 6.03
C VAL A 88 17.73 -13.14 4.82
N ALA A 89 18.98 -12.75 5.05
CA ALA A 89 19.98 -12.76 3.99
C ALA A 89 20.42 -14.20 3.73
N ALA A 90 19.73 -14.88 2.82
CA ALA A 90 20.16 -16.16 2.28
C ALA A 90 20.75 -15.91 0.90
N LEU A 91 22.08 -15.82 0.80
CA LEU A 91 22.74 -15.91 -0.49
C LEU A 91 22.83 -17.39 -0.86
N GLN A 92 22.20 -17.78 -1.97
CA GLN A 92 22.44 -19.07 -2.57
C GLN A 92 23.75 -19.00 -3.35
N SER A 93 24.82 -19.53 -2.79
CA SER A 93 26.15 -19.55 -3.38
C SER A 93 26.60 -21.00 -3.61
N THR A 94 27.23 -21.27 -4.76
CA THR A 94 27.82 -22.58 -5.05
C THR A 94 29.29 -22.38 -5.39
N PHE A 95 30.17 -22.83 -4.49
CA PHE A 95 31.61 -22.78 -4.68
C PHE A 95 32.15 -24.17 -5.02
N LYS A 96 33.17 -24.25 -5.86
CA LYS A 96 33.78 -25.53 -6.26
C LYS A 96 34.80 -26.03 -5.24
N ASP A 97 35.59 -25.14 -4.65
CA ASP A 97 36.65 -25.48 -3.71
C ASP A 97 36.17 -25.56 -2.25
N SER A 98 36.93 -26.29 -1.43
CA SER A 98 36.58 -26.58 -0.03
C SER A 98 36.76 -25.38 0.89
N PHE A 99 37.73 -24.50 0.62
CA PHE A 99 37.98 -23.31 1.42
C PHE A 99 36.85 -22.29 1.28
N SER A 100 36.44 -21.96 0.06
CA SER A 100 35.35 -21.03 -0.22
C SER A 100 34.03 -21.54 0.36
N LYS A 101 33.75 -22.85 0.28
CA LYS A 101 32.59 -23.46 0.95
C LYS A 101 32.63 -23.26 2.47
N TRP A 102 33.79 -23.50 3.10
CA TRP A 102 33.96 -23.29 4.53
C TRP A 102 33.79 -21.82 4.94
N LEU A 103 34.35 -20.90 4.15
CA LEU A 103 34.26 -19.46 4.38
C LEU A 103 32.82 -18.97 4.26
N ASP A 104 32.12 -19.38 3.19
CA ASP A 104 30.70 -19.08 2.96
C ASP A 104 29.83 -19.57 4.12
N GLN A 105 29.97 -20.84 4.54
CA GLN A 105 29.22 -21.38 5.67
C GLN A 105 29.49 -20.64 6.99
N ARG A 106 30.73 -20.21 7.23
CA ARG A 106 31.09 -19.42 8.42
C ARG A 106 30.49 -18.01 8.35
N TRP A 107 30.53 -17.39 7.18
CA TRP A 107 29.95 -16.07 6.93
C TRP A 107 28.43 -16.07 7.03
N ALA A 108 27.76 -17.04 6.39
CA ALA A 108 26.31 -17.25 6.45
C ALA A 108 25.83 -17.45 7.89
N ARG A 109 26.55 -18.23 8.71
CA ARG A 109 26.25 -18.37 10.16
C ARG A 109 26.34 -17.04 10.91
N ARG A 110 27.39 -16.26 10.65
CA ARG A 110 27.59 -14.95 11.29
C ARG A 110 26.55 -13.92 10.88
N ILE A 111 26.14 -13.93 9.61
CA ILE A 111 25.08 -13.06 9.11
C ILE A 111 23.72 -13.52 9.65
N GLY A 112 23.44 -14.83 9.63
CA GLY A 112 22.19 -15.40 10.13
C GLY A 112 21.95 -15.16 11.62
N SER A 113 23.01 -15.00 12.42
CA SER A 113 22.87 -14.61 13.84
C SER A 113 22.49 -13.14 14.03
N LYS A 114 22.63 -12.29 13.00
CA LYS A 114 22.27 -10.86 13.08
C LYS A 114 20.80 -10.67 12.69
N LYS A 115 20.13 -9.74 13.36
CA LYS A 115 18.81 -9.25 12.95
C LYS A 115 18.99 -8.20 11.85
N LEU A 116 18.94 -8.64 10.60
CA LEU A 116 18.96 -7.74 9.46
C LEU A 116 17.54 -7.22 9.17
N PHE A 117 17.47 -5.97 8.72
CA PHE A 117 16.24 -5.32 8.33
C PHE A 117 16.40 -4.69 6.96
N VAL A 118 15.32 -4.70 6.19
CA VAL A 118 15.21 -3.96 4.93
C VAL A 118 14.01 -3.03 5.04
N ASN A 119 14.11 -1.89 4.37
CA ASN A 119 13.03 -0.93 4.26
C ASN A 119 12.46 -1.05 2.85
N ASP A 120 11.22 -1.50 2.75
CA ASP A 120 10.47 -1.37 1.50
C ASP A 120 9.78 0.00 1.50
N LEU A 121 9.97 0.77 0.43
CA LEU A 121 9.49 2.15 0.32
C LEU A 121 8.34 2.22 -0.67
N PHE A 122 7.16 2.65 -0.24
CA PHE A 122 6.00 2.80 -1.10
C PHE A 122 5.54 4.25 -1.17
N LEU A 123 5.19 4.69 -2.37
CA LEU A 123 4.51 5.95 -2.62
C LEU A 123 3.10 5.66 -3.14
N THR A 124 2.09 6.08 -2.38
CA THR A 124 0.68 5.95 -2.77
C THR A 124 0.16 7.30 -3.22
N ILE A 125 -0.31 7.37 -4.46
CA ILE A 125 -0.92 8.55 -5.06
C ILE A 125 -2.43 8.36 -5.02
N VAL A 126 -3.14 9.27 -4.36
CA VAL A 126 -4.59 9.30 -4.31
C VAL A 126 -5.11 10.49 -5.10
N TYR A 127 -5.94 10.23 -6.11
CA TYR A 127 -6.65 11.24 -6.87
C TYR A 127 -8.08 11.41 -6.36
N LYS A 128 -8.38 12.63 -5.94
CA LYS A 128 -9.72 13.06 -5.55
C LYS A 128 -10.49 13.58 -6.77
N PRO A 129 -11.57 12.91 -7.19
CA PRO A 129 -12.38 13.38 -8.31
C PRO A 129 -12.99 14.75 -8.01
N SER A 130 -13.28 15.54 -9.05
CA SER A 130 -14.02 16.81 -8.93
C SER A 130 -15.44 16.58 -8.45
N SER A 131 -15.61 16.35 -7.16
CA SER A 131 -16.91 16.41 -6.51
C SER A 131 -17.17 17.86 -6.10
N GLY A 132 -17.26 18.78 -7.06
CA GLY A 132 -17.66 20.17 -6.75
C GLY A 132 -19.16 20.20 -6.49
N LYS A 133 -19.64 20.29 -5.24
CA LYS A 133 -21.08 20.35 -4.82
C LYS A 133 -22.05 19.30 -5.43
N VAL A 134 -21.55 18.41 -6.26
CA VAL A 134 -22.30 17.50 -7.12
C VAL A 134 -22.46 16.13 -6.46
N GLY A 135 -21.73 15.75 -5.41
CA GLY A 135 -21.96 14.46 -4.73
C GLY A 135 -23.39 14.24 -4.18
N VAL A 136 -24.15 15.32 -3.97
CA VAL A 136 -25.59 15.26 -3.64
C VAL A 136 -26.45 15.35 -4.90
N LEU A 137 -26.06 16.18 -5.87
CA LEU A 137 -26.78 16.35 -7.14
C LEU A 137 -26.64 15.13 -8.06
N ASP A 138 -25.54 14.39 -7.99
CA ASP A 138 -25.24 13.19 -8.78
C ASP A 138 -26.03 11.98 -8.26
N ARG A 139 -26.21 11.90 -6.93
CA ARG A 139 -27.15 10.94 -6.33
C ARG A 139 -28.61 11.23 -6.68
N LEU A 140 -28.94 12.52 -6.88
CA LEU A 140 -30.27 12.96 -7.32
C LEU A 140 -30.46 12.78 -8.83
N SER A 141 -29.41 12.98 -9.65
CA SER A 141 -29.43 12.79 -11.10
C SER A 141 -29.40 11.31 -11.50
N ASP A 142 -28.74 10.45 -10.71
CA ASP A 142 -28.79 8.98 -10.80
C ASP A 142 -30.23 8.48 -10.59
N ARG A 143 -30.97 9.09 -9.65
CA ARG A 143 -32.42 8.83 -9.48
C ARG A 143 -33.29 9.39 -10.60
N ALA A 144 -32.81 10.39 -11.33
CA ALA A 144 -33.52 11.03 -12.44
C ALA A 144 -33.14 10.48 -13.83
N GLY A 145 -32.25 9.48 -13.90
CA GLY A 145 -31.83 8.84 -15.17
C GLY A 145 -31.10 9.77 -16.15
N ARG A 146 -30.63 10.95 -15.71
CA ARG A 146 -30.14 12.02 -16.60
C ARG A 146 -28.68 11.87 -17.04
N VAL A 147 -27.90 10.99 -16.40
CA VAL A 147 -26.49 10.75 -16.77
C VAL A 147 -26.34 9.34 -17.35
N SER A 148 -26.05 9.28 -18.65
CA SER A 148 -25.77 8.01 -19.33
C SER A 148 -24.57 7.30 -18.69
N ARG A 149 -24.65 5.96 -18.55
CA ARG A 149 -23.55 5.10 -18.10
C ARG A 149 -22.27 5.34 -18.90
N ALA A 150 -22.39 5.65 -20.19
CA ALA A 150 -21.27 6.00 -21.05
C ALA A 150 -20.55 7.28 -20.61
N SER A 151 -21.30 8.32 -20.21
CA SER A 151 -20.72 9.59 -19.75
C SER A 151 -19.90 9.40 -18.47
N ARG A 152 -20.38 8.58 -17.53
CA ARG A 152 -19.65 8.22 -16.31
C ARG A 152 -18.38 7.42 -16.60
N ALA A 153 -18.45 6.45 -17.50
CA ALA A 153 -17.28 5.68 -17.93
C ALA A 153 -16.20 6.60 -18.53
N HIS A 154 -16.59 7.52 -19.43
CA HIS A 154 -15.65 8.49 -20.01
C HIS A 154 -15.08 9.47 -18.99
N ALA A 155 -15.86 9.91 -18.00
CA ALA A 155 -15.37 10.75 -16.92
C ALA A 155 -14.31 10.01 -16.09
N ARG A 156 -14.61 8.76 -15.70
CA ARG A 156 -13.67 7.91 -14.97
C ARG A 156 -12.37 7.69 -15.73
N GLU A 157 -12.46 7.43 -17.03
CA GLU A 157 -11.30 7.23 -17.89
C GLU A 157 -10.39 8.48 -17.96
N ARG A 158 -10.98 9.69 -17.96
CA ARG A 158 -10.20 10.93 -17.87
C ARG A 158 -9.52 11.11 -16.52
N GLU A 159 -10.18 10.71 -15.43
CA GLU A 159 -9.61 10.76 -14.08
C GLU A 159 -8.41 9.80 -13.97
N ILE A 160 -8.56 8.57 -14.46
CA ILE A 160 -7.49 7.56 -14.53
C ILE A 160 -6.31 8.10 -15.34
N ARG A 161 -6.56 8.64 -16.55
CA ARG A 161 -5.49 9.26 -17.36
C ARG A 161 -4.76 10.39 -16.64
N THR A 162 -5.48 11.21 -15.89
CA THR A 162 -4.87 12.29 -15.11
C THR A 162 -3.96 11.73 -14.03
N LEU A 163 -4.42 10.70 -13.31
CA LEU A 163 -3.62 10.00 -12.30
C LEU A 163 -2.39 9.33 -12.93
N ASP A 164 -2.55 8.69 -14.09
CA ASP A 164 -1.45 8.08 -14.85
C ASP A 164 -0.38 9.11 -15.23
N SER A 165 -0.77 10.28 -15.74
CA SER A 165 0.18 11.35 -16.08
C SER A 165 0.95 11.86 -14.86
N VAL A 166 0.28 11.98 -13.70
CA VAL A 166 0.93 12.36 -12.44
C VAL A 166 1.93 11.28 -12.00
N ARG A 167 1.52 10.01 -12.06
CA ARG A 167 2.39 8.87 -11.75
C ARG A 167 3.61 8.84 -12.67
N GLU A 168 3.44 9.05 -13.96
CA GLU A 168 4.54 9.04 -14.93
C GLU A 168 5.55 10.15 -14.67
N GLY A 169 5.08 11.36 -14.35
CA GLY A 169 5.95 12.45 -13.89
C GLY A 169 6.73 12.08 -12.64
N LEU A 170 6.06 11.48 -11.64
CA LEU A 170 6.69 11.00 -10.40
C LEU A 170 7.76 9.94 -10.66
N ILE A 171 7.45 8.94 -11.50
CA ILE A 171 8.40 7.88 -11.89
C ILE A 171 9.60 8.48 -12.61
N ALA A 172 9.39 9.43 -13.53
CA ALA A 172 10.46 10.09 -14.25
C ALA A 172 11.43 10.84 -13.31
N SER A 173 10.90 11.57 -12.33
CA SER A 173 11.72 12.27 -11.33
C SER A 173 12.43 11.33 -10.35
N LEU A 174 11.87 10.16 -10.07
CA LEU A 174 12.41 9.20 -9.11
C LEU A 174 13.21 8.06 -9.73
N ARG A 175 13.55 8.11 -11.03
CA ARG A 175 14.27 7.02 -11.74
C ARG A 175 15.48 6.46 -10.99
N ALA A 176 16.24 7.33 -10.31
CA ALA A 176 17.42 6.94 -9.55
C ALA A 176 17.14 6.06 -8.31
N TYR A 177 15.87 5.90 -7.94
CA TYR A 177 15.38 5.11 -6.81
C TYR A 177 14.70 3.80 -7.25
N GLY A 178 14.82 3.40 -8.52
CA GLY A 178 14.18 2.19 -9.05
C GLY A 178 12.65 2.15 -8.91
N PRO A 179 11.91 3.18 -9.37
CA PRO A 179 10.48 3.25 -9.17
C PRO A 179 9.75 2.21 -10.03
N ARG A 180 8.88 1.42 -9.39
CA ARG A 180 8.07 0.40 -10.05
C ARG A 180 6.61 0.54 -9.64
N THR A 181 5.72 0.67 -10.62
CA THR A 181 4.27 0.72 -10.35
C THR A 181 3.78 -0.66 -9.96
N LEU A 182 2.99 -0.73 -8.90
CA LEU A 182 2.31 -1.97 -8.51
C LEU A 182 1.14 -2.23 -9.46
N ALA A 183 1.00 -3.47 -9.90
CA ALA A 183 -0.02 -3.87 -10.88
C ALA A 183 -0.63 -5.24 -10.55
N ARG A 184 -1.67 -5.60 -11.30
CA ARG A 184 -2.14 -6.98 -11.36
C ARG A 184 -1.16 -7.85 -12.16
N TYR A 185 -1.06 -9.11 -11.79
CA TYR A 185 -0.18 -10.08 -12.45
C TYR A 185 -0.78 -11.49 -12.41
N ASP A 186 -0.36 -12.34 -13.34
CA ASP A 186 -0.78 -13.75 -13.35
C ASP A 186 0.01 -14.54 -12.32
N GLY A 187 -0.67 -15.01 -11.28
CA GLY A 187 -0.13 -15.90 -10.26
C GLY A 187 -0.51 -17.36 -10.51
N ALA A 188 0.09 -18.27 -9.74
CA ALA A 188 -0.17 -19.71 -9.87
C ALA A 188 -1.64 -20.11 -9.62
N GLY A 189 -2.37 -19.32 -8.83
CA GLY A 189 -3.78 -19.56 -8.47
C GLY A 189 -4.79 -18.66 -9.18
N GLY A 190 -4.35 -17.84 -10.14
CA GLY A 190 -5.17 -16.82 -10.80
C GLY A 190 -4.53 -15.44 -10.78
N VAL A 191 -5.28 -14.43 -11.18
CA VAL A 191 -4.81 -13.03 -11.21
C VAL A 191 -4.61 -12.54 -9.78
N CYS A 192 -3.38 -12.16 -9.45
CA CYS A 192 -3.00 -11.51 -8.21
C CYS A 192 -2.93 -9.99 -8.39
N SER A 193 -2.88 -9.25 -7.28
CA SER A 193 -2.82 -7.80 -7.25
C SER A 193 -1.78 -7.30 -6.27
N GLU A 194 -0.65 -6.79 -6.78
CA GLU A 194 0.36 -6.18 -5.93
C GLU A 194 -0.17 -5.00 -5.08
N PRO A 195 -1.07 -4.12 -5.59
CA PRO A 195 -1.72 -3.12 -4.75
C PRO A 195 -2.48 -3.73 -3.56
N LEU A 196 -3.20 -4.84 -3.76
CA LEU A 196 -3.90 -5.53 -2.67
C LEU A 196 -2.93 -6.24 -1.72
N GLU A 197 -1.81 -6.77 -2.22
CA GLU A 197 -0.74 -7.33 -1.39
C GLU A 197 -0.12 -6.28 -0.47
N PHE A 198 0.14 -5.08 -1.00
CA PHE A 198 0.61 -3.95 -0.21
C PHE A 198 -0.41 -3.54 0.86
N LEU A 199 -1.70 -3.45 0.52
CA LEU A 199 -2.74 -3.15 1.51
C LEU A 199 -2.90 -4.25 2.55
N SER A 200 -2.76 -5.50 2.15
CA SER A 200 -2.75 -6.66 3.04
C SER A 200 -1.56 -6.60 4.00
N LEU A 201 -0.37 -6.23 3.51
CA LEU A 201 0.83 -6.01 4.33
C LEU A 201 0.58 -4.93 5.39
N LEU A 202 -0.03 -3.80 5.03
CA LEU A 202 -0.33 -2.74 6.00
C LEU A 202 -1.34 -3.18 7.07
N LEU A 203 -2.35 -3.94 6.67
CA LEU A 203 -3.43 -4.36 7.56
C LEU A 203 -3.04 -5.53 8.47
N ASN A 204 -2.39 -6.53 7.88
CA ASN A 204 -2.15 -7.83 8.50
C ASN A 204 -0.68 -8.01 8.92
N GLY A 205 0.24 -7.17 8.46
CA GLY A 205 1.66 -7.17 8.85
C GLY A 205 2.56 -8.15 8.08
N ASP A 206 2.02 -8.93 7.15
CA ASP A 206 2.78 -9.90 6.35
C ASP A 206 2.51 -9.70 4.85
N LEU A 207 3.57 -9.79 4.03
CA LEU A 207 3.46 -9.74 2.57
C LEU A 207 3.28 -11.15 2.02
N HIS A 208 2.22 -11.37 1.26
CA HIS A 208 1.97 -12.62 0.55
C HIS A 208 1.18 -12.35 -0.73
N PRO A 209 1.25 -13.24 -1.73
CA PRO A 209 0.42 -13.16 -2.92
C PRO A 209 -1.06 -13.02 -2.58
N THR A 210 -1.76 -12.07 -3.21
CA THR A 210 -3.17 -11.76 -2.93
C THR A 210 -3.94 -11.76 -4.24
N LEU A 211 -4.88 -12.70 -4.39
CA LEU A 211 -5.77 -12.79 -5.55
C LEU A 211 -6.65 -11.54 -5.67
N ASP A 212 -6.92 -11.12 -6.90
CA ASP A 212 -7.92 -10.09 -7.23
C ASP A 212 -9.33 -10.67 -6.99
N PRO A 213 -10.06 -10.22 -5.96
CA PRO A 213 -11.34 -10.82 -5.63
C PRO A 213 -12.44 -10.35 -6.58
N GLU A 214 -13.40 -11.22 -6.89
CA GLU A 214 -14.62 -10.82 -7.63
C GLU A 214 -15.53 -9.88 -6.79
N GLY A 215 -15.34 -9.87 -5.46
CA GLY A 215 -16.10 -9.05 -4.52
C GLY A 215 -15.41 -7.75 -4.11
N VAL A 216 -15.95 -7.12 -3.07
CA VAL A 216 -15.37 -5.88 -2.53
C VAL A 216 -14.04 -6.17 -1.83
N ALA A 217 -12.95 -5.59 -2.33
CA ALA A 217 -11.59 -5.78 -1.81
C ALA A 217 -11.49 -5.55 -0.30
N ALA A 218 -12.16 -4.53 0.23
CA ALA A 218 -12.20 -4.26 1.66
C ALA A 218 -12.70 -5.44 2.51
N GLN A 219 -13.64 -6.24 2.02
CA GLN A 219 -14.16 -7.41 2.76
C GLN A 219 -13.24 -8.63 2.63
N TYR A 220 -12.35 -8.64 1.63
CA TYR A 220 -11.45 -9.74 1.32
C TYR A 220 -10.10 -9.63 2.04
N LEU A 221 -9.55 -8.42 2.16
CA LEU A 221 -8.22 -8.16 2.74
C LEU A 221 -8.02 -8.64 4.20
N PRO A 222 -8.99 -8.49 5.13
CA PRO A 222 -8.76 -8.84 6.53
C PRO A 222 -8.82 -10.35 6.75
N TYR A 223 -7.71 -10.94 7.20
CA TYR A 223 -7.67 -12.33 7.69
C TYR A 223 -7.08 -12.46 9.10
N LYS A 224 -6.60 -11.36 9.68
CA LYS A 224 -6.31 -11.25 11.12
C LYS A 224 -7.38 -10.38 11.78
N ARG A 225 -7.79 -10.76 13.00
CA ARG A 225 -8.66 -9.92 13.83
C ARG A 225 -7.78 -8.84 14.48
N VAL A 226 -8.19 -7.59 14.34
CA VAL A 226 -7.51 -6.43 14.94
C VAL A 226 -8.36 -5.88 16.07
N SER A 227 -7.79 -5.80 17.27
CA SER A 227 -8.44 -5.24 18.46
C SER A 227 -7.66 -4.03 18.95
N PHE A 228 -8.34 -2.93 19.18
CA PHE A 228 -7.73 -1.68 19.66
C PHE A 228 -7.95 -1.54 21.17
N GLY A 229 -6.86 -1.59 21.94
CA GLY A 229 -6.82 -1.19 23.33
C GLY A 229 -6.50 0.29 23.49
N LEU A 230 -6.26 0.73 24.73
CA LEU A 230 -5.90 2.13 25.03
C LEU A 230 -4.52 2.51 24.50
N GLU A 231 -3.53 1.62 24.65
CA GLU A 231 -2.13 1.89 24.31
C GLU A 231 -1.55 0.90 23.29
N ALA A 232 -2.27 -0.20 23.03
CA ALA A 232 -1.80 -1.29 22.20
C ALA A 232 -2.91 -1.81 21.28
N ILE A 233 -2.48 -2.30 20.13
CA ILE A 233 -3.28 -2.99 19.13
C ILE A 233 -2.89 -4.46 19.18
N GLU A 234 -3.85 -5.35 19.38
CA GLU A 234 -3.65 -6.79 19.25
C GLU A 234 -4.07 -7.23 17.85
N GLN A 235 -3.20 -7.96 17.17
CA GLN A 235 -3.48 -8.65 15.92
C GLN A 235 -3.46 -10.16 16.15
N ARG A 236 -4.60 -10.81 15.92
CA ARG A 236 -4.75 -12.25 16.13
C ARG A 236 -5.13 -12.95 14.83
N GLY A 237 -4.22 -13.78 14.34
CA GLY A 237 -4.42 -14.67 13.19
C GLY A 237 -4.41 -16.14 13.60
N ALA A 238 -4.00 -17.01 12.68
CA ALA A 238 -3.82 -18.45 12.95
C ALA A 238 -2.62 -18.75 13.87
N GLY A 239 -1.62 -17.86 13.93
CA GLY A 239 -0.44 -18.00 14.76
C GLY A 239 -0.56 -17.34 16.14
N ALA A 240 0.59 -17.12 16.78
CA ALA A 240 0.67 -16.37 18.02
C ALA A 240 0.15 -14.92 17.84
N PRO A 241 -0.48 -14.33 18.86
CA PRO A 241 -0.90 -12.94 18.80
C PRO A 241 0.30 -12.01 18.65
N ALA A 242 0.15 -10.99 17.83
CA ALA A 242 1.12 -9.90 17.68
C ALA A 242 0.55 -8.63 18.31
N PHE A 243 1.44 -7.80 18.86
CA PHE A 243 1.07 -6.53 19.49
C PHE A 243 1.78 -5.38 18.78
N ALA A 244 1.07 -4.27 18.61
CA ALA A 244 1.57 -3.05 17.99
C ALA A 244 1.10 -1.82 18.77
N ALA A 245 1.71 -0.66 18.51
CA ALA A 245 1.27 0.63 19.01
C ALA A 245 1.29 1.65 17.87
N MET A 246 0.47 2.69 17.98
CA MET A 246 0.42 3.77 16.99
C MET A 246 0.89 5.08 17.62
N LEU A 247 1.80 5.76 16.95
CA LEU A 247 2.22 7.11 17.27
C LEU A 247 1.84 8.03 16.12
N ALA A 248 1.13 9.11 16.42
CA ALA A 248 0.81 10.15 15.46
C ALA A 248 1.53 11.44 15.85
N MET A 249 2.33 11.96 14.93
CA MET A 249 2.94 13.29 15.05
C MET A 249 2.29 14.20 14.02
N LYS A 250 1.89 15.40 14.44
CA LYS A 250 1.32 16.41 13.57
C LYS A 250 2.12 17.69 13.71
N GLU A 251 2.85 18.03 12.66
CA GLU A 251 3.49 19.34 12.53
C GLU A 251 2.48 20.33 11.96
N TYR A 252 2.46 21.54 12.52
CA TYR A 252 1.56 22.64 12.18
C TYR A 252 2.37 23.82 11.65
#